data_AF-A0A3B8QKM6-F1
#
_entry.id   AF-A0A3B8QKM6-F1
#
_cell.length_a   1.000
_cell.length_b   1.000
_cell.length_c   1.000
_cell.angle_alpha   90.00
_cell.angle_beta   90.00
_cell.angle_gamma   90.00
#
_symmetry.space_group_name_H-M   'P 1'
#
loop_
_entity.id
_entity.type
_entity.pdbx_description
1 polymer ?
#
loop_
_entity_poly.entity_id
_entity_poly.type
_entity_poly.pdbx_seq_one_letter_code
_entity_poly.pdbx_strand_id
1 'polypeptide(L)'
;MGTPMSNLKIKSITPIGSWSGPTDLLLTTPEEFAQGLRRIGTPLYAVDHGEALGLASGGSVEMGGDPQGDPRLHGLPLLAVSPTCRPQNFGSASFARDHGVRFCYLAGAMANGIGSAELVEAMGRAGMLAFFGAAGLGPDTVEDAIDRISTRLGDLPWGFNLIHSPYEPLLEEAIADLYSRRGVTRVSASAYMDLTLPLV
;
A
#
# COMPACT_ATOMS: atom_id res chain seq x y z
N MET A 1 15.36 -23.84 34.29
CA MET A 1 15.49 -22.43 34.73
C MET A 1 14.55 -21.62 33.85
N GLY A 2 13.37 -21.29 34.36
CA GLY A 2 12.32 -20.61 33.60
C GLY A 2 12.66 -19.13 33.42
N THR A 3 12.67 -18.66 32.18
CA THR A 3 12.71 -17.25 31.84
C THR A 3 11.52 -16.55 32.48
N PRO A 4 11.68 -15.41 33.17
CA PRO A 4 10.55 -14.73 33.78
C PRO A 4 9.61 -14.22 32.68
N MET A 5 8.33 -14.59 32.77
CA MET A 5 7.26 -13.96 32.01
C MET A 5 7.28 -12.46 32.31
N SER A 6 7.78 -11.64 31.38
CA SER A 6 7.63 -10.20 31.48
C SER A 6 6.17 -9.85 31.16
N ASN A 7 5.29 -10.00 32.15
CA ASN A 7 3.92 -9.54 32.06
C ASN A 7 3.97 -8.03 31.86
N LEU A 8 3.50 -7.58 30.69
CA LEU A 8 3.40 -6.17 30.37
C LEU A 8 2.33 -5.59 31.32
N LYS A 9 2.76 -4.93 32.40
CA LYS A 9 1.84 -4.35 33.38
C LYS A 9 1.05 -3.22 32.72
N ILE A 10 -0.27 -3.30 32.80
CA ILE A 10 -1.17 -2.24 32.37
C ILE A 10 -1.01 -1.06 33.34
N LYS A 11 -0.45 0.06 32.88
CA LYS A 11 -0.67 1.35 33.57
C LYS A 11 -2.13 1.70 33.35
N SER A 12 -2.83 2.24 34.36
CA SER A 12 -4.26 2.58 34.31
C SER A 12 -4.70 3.11 32.93
N ILE A 13 -5.33 2.24 32.14
CA ILE A 13 -5.92 2.54 30.84
C ILE A 13 -7.43 2.41 31.04
N THR A 14 -8.17 3.47 30.76
CA THR A 14 -9.63 3.44 30.78
C THR A 14 -10.12 2.52 29.65
N PRO A 15 -10.93 1.49 29.96
CA PRO A 15 -11.55 0.67 28.93
C PRO A 15 -12.41 1.49 27.97
N ILE A 16 -12.43 1.10 26.71
CA ILE A 16 -13.21 1.73 25.64
C ILE A 16 -14.47 0.92 25.28
N GLY A 17 -14.70 -0.22 25.95
CA GLY A 17 -15.80 -1.12 25.72
C GLY A 17 -15.59 -2.48 26.39
N SER A 18 -16.29 -3.50 25.89
CA SER A 18 -16.13 -4.90 26.31
C SER A 18 -15.83 -5.81 25.12
N TRP A 19 -15.11 -6.88 25.37
CA TRP A 19 -14.81 -7.94 24.41
C TRP A 19 -15.27 -9.28 24.94
N SER A 20 -15.97 -10.04 24.10
CA SER A 20 -16.45 -11.39 24.39
C SER A 20 -15.91 -12.39 23.38
N GLY A 21 -15.32 -13.48 23.87
CA GLY A 21 -14.76 -14.53 23.04
C GLY A 21 -14.03 -15.60 23.87
N PRO A 22 -13.48 -16.63 23.21
CA PRO A 22 -12.72 -17.69 23.87
C PRO A 22 -11.44 -17.13 24.50
N THR A 23 -11.36 -17.10 25.83
CA THR A 23 -10.25 -16.53 26.58
C THR A 23 -8.98 -17.41 26.54
N ASP A 24 -9.14 -18.70 26.27
CA ASP A 24 -8.05 -19.67 26.07
C ASP A 24 -7.27 -19.44 24.77
N LEU A 25 -7.82 -18.66 23.83
CA LEU A 25 -7.17 -18.26 22.58
C LEU A 25 -6.48 -16.89 22.66
N LEU A 26 -6.47 -16.25 23.84
CA LEU A 26 -5.76 -14.99 24.01
C LEU A 26 -4.25 -15.20 23.87
N LEU A 27 -3.65 -14.38 23.02
CA LEU A 27 -2.21 -14.19 23.00
C LEU A 27 -1.86 -13.45 24.29
N THR A 28 -0.83 -13.89 25.02
CA THR A 28 -0.48 -13.33 26.34
C THR A 28 1.01 -13.08 26.52
N THR A 29 1.85 -13.60 25.62
CA THR A 29 3.30 -13.42 25.66
C THR A 29 3.78 -12.38 24.64
N PRO A 30 4.96 -11.76 24.85
CA PRO A 30 5.53 -10.81 23.88
C PRO A 30 5.76 -11.40 22.48
N GLU A 31 6.12 -12.68 22.38
CA GLU A 31 6.31 -13.35 21.10
C GLU A 31 4.98 -13.53 20.36
N GLU A 32 3.94 -13.99 21.06
CA GLU A 32 2.60 -14.11 20.51
C GLU A 32 2.05 -12.74 20.11
N PHE A 33 2.28 -11.70 20.91
CA PHE A 33 1.91 -10.33 20.53
C PHE A 33 2.58 -9.91 19.23
N ALA A 34 3.89 -10.13 19.08
CA ALA A 34 4.60 -9.82 17.86
C ALA A 34 4.04 -10.60 16.65
N GLN A 35 3.68 -11.88 16.84
CA GLN A 35 3.02 -12.67 15.79
C GLN A 35 1.63 -12.13 15.44
N GLY A 36 0.83 -11.76 16.45
CA GLY A 36 -0.49 -11.16 16.29
C GLY A 36 -0.42 -9.86 15.51
N LEU A 37 0.45 -8.92 15.94
CA LEU A 37 0.66 -7.62 15.30
C LEU A 37 1.10 -7.71 13.83
N ARG A 38 1.77 -8.80 13.43
CA ARG A 38 2.15 -9.05 12.03
C ARG A 38 0.97 -9.49 11.15
N ARG A 39 -0.15 -9.93 11.72
CA ARG A 39 -1.36 -10.36 10.99
C ARG A 39 -2.23 -9.17 10.60
N ILE A 40 -1.68 -8.25 9.81
CA ILE A 40 -2.31 -7.00 9.38
C ILE A 40 -3.66 -7.14 8.66
N GLY A 41 -4.00 -8.35 8.20
CA GLY A 41 -5.28 -8.66 7.56
C GLY A 41 -6.44 -8.99 8.51
N THR A 42 -6.18 -9.08 9.83
CA THR A 42 -7.15 -9.45 10.87
C THR A 42 -7.16 -8.36 11.94
N PRO A 43 -8.34 -7.96 12.48
CA PRO A 43 -8.37 -7.02 13.60
C PRO A 43 -7.70 -7.63 14.84
N LEU A 44 -7.17 -6.76 15.70
CA LEU A 44 -6.67 -7.14 17.03
C LEU A 44 -7.40 -6.35 18.10
N TYR A 45 -7.76 -7.05 19.17
CA TYR A 45 -8.42 -6.48 20.33
C TYR A 45 -7.49 -6.65 21.53
N ALA A 46 -7.14 -5.54 22.18
CA ALA A 46 -6.37 -5.57 23.41
C ALA A 46 -7.34 -5.56 24.59
N VAL A 47 -7.25 -6.57 25.45
CA VAL A 47 -8.19 -6.77 26.57
C VAL A 47 -7.45 -6.85 27.90
N ASP A 48 -8.12 -6.43 28.97
CA ASP A 48 -7.65 -6.65 30.34
C ASP A 48 -8.06 -8.07 30.79
N HIS A 49 -7.07 -8.93 31.01
CA HIS A 49 -7.26 -10.31 31.45
C HIS A 49 -6.71 -10.48 32.87
N GLY A 50 -7.32 -9.80 33.84
CA GLY A 50 -7.05 -9.99 35.26
C GLY A 50 -5.63 -9.58 35.67
N GLU A 51 -5.22 -8.37 35.29
CA GLU A 51 -3.89 -7.72 35.50
C GLU A 51 -2.84 -7.95 34.39
N ALA A 52 -3.12 -8.80 33.41
CA ALA A 52 -2.28 -9.00 32.23
C ALA A 52 -2.99 -8.51 30.96
N LEU A 53 -2.23 -7.93 30.04
CA LEU A 53 -2.72 -7.62 28.70
C LEU A 53 -2.93 -8.93 27.93
N GLY A 54 -4.07 -9.07 27.27
CA GLY A 54 -4.32 -10.12 26.27
C GLY A 54 -4.58 -9.51 24.90
N LEU A 55 -4.13 -10.17 23.83
CA LEU A 55 -4.55 -9.83 22.46
C LEU A 55 -5.45 -10.93 21.89
N ALA A 56 -6.61 -10.54 21.37
CA ALA A 56 -7.50 -11.40 20.61
C ALA A 56 -7.52 -11.02 19.13
N SER A 57 -7.72 -11.99 18.25
CA SER A 57 -7.88 -11.78 16.79
C SER A 57 -9.28 -12.17 16.27
N GLY A 58 -10.24 -12.38 17.18
CA GLY A 58 -11.62 -12.76 16.91
C GLY A 58 -12.52 -12.41 18.09
N GLY A 59 -13.74 -12.93 18.13
CA GLY A 59 -14.76 -12.59 19.14
C GLY A 59 -15.62 -11.38 18.73
N SER A 60 -16.40 -10.88 19.67
CA SER A 60 -17.30 -9.74 19.51
C SER A 60 -16.88 -8.58 20.41
N VAL A 61 -16.98 -7.36 19.89
CA VAL A 61 -16.71 -6.13 20.63
C VAL A 61 -17.98 -5.32 20.75
N GLU A 62 -18.24 -4.80 21.96
CA GLU A 62 -19.20 -3.74 22.21
C GLU A 62 -18.44 -2.48 22.62
N MET A 63 -18.66 -1.37 21.91
CA MET A 63 -17.95 -0.11 22.15
C MET A 63 -18.75 0.80 23.09
N GLY A 64 -18.06 1.44 24.04
CA GLY A 64 -18.65 2.34 25.03
C GLY A 64 -19.19 1.63 26.27
N GLY A 65 -19.86 2.41 27.12
CA GLY A 65 -20.36 1.97 28.43
C GLY A 65 -19.26 1.92 29.51
N ASP A 66 -19.66 1.58 30.75
CA ASP A 66 -18.75 1.38 31.87
C ASP A 66 -18.57 -0.13 32.12
N PRO A 67 -17.55 -0.78 31.53
CA PRO A 67 -17.38 -2.23 31.69
C PRO A 67 -17.05 -2.66 33.13
N GLN A 68 -16.77 -1.73 34.04
CA GLN A 68 -16.59 -2.02 35.46
C GLN A 68 -17.86 -1.82 36.29
N GLY A 69 -18.86 -1.08 35.78
CA GLY A 69 -20.05 -0.66 36.53
C GLY A 69 -21.40 -0.97 35.89
N ASP A 70 -21.46 -1.31 34.59
CA ASP A 70 -22.71 -1.65 33.90
C ASP A 70 -22.88 -3.19 33.82
N PRO A 71 -23.83 -3.77 34.59
CA PRO A 71 -24.06 -5.22 34.62
C PRO A 71 -24.60 -5.80 33.30
N ARG A 72 -24.91 -4.96 32.31
CA ARG A 72 -25.33 -5.38 30.95
C ARG A 72 -24.15 -5.67 30.03
N LEU A 73 -22.97 -5.13 30.33
CA LEU A 73 -21.76 -5.41 29.56
C LEU A 73 -21.19 -6.77 29.99
N HIS A 74 -21.06 -7.69 29.03
CA HIS A 74 -20.51 -9.01 29.25
C HIS A 74 -19.16 -9.15 28.54
N GLY A 75 -18.16 -9.68 29.25
CA GLY A 75 -16.84 -9.98 28.70
C GLY A 75 -15.69 -9.29 29.42
N LEU A 76 -14.50 -9.39 28.84
CA LEU A 76 -13.30 -8.73 29.36
C LEU A 76 -13.31 -7.23 28.97
N PRO A 77 -12.78 -6.34 29.83
CA PRO A 77 -12.63 -4.93 29.46
C PRO A 77 -11.76 -4.78 28.21
N LEU A 78 -12.29 -4.09 27.19
CA LEU A 78 -11.56 -3.77 25.97
C LEU A 78 -10.74 -2.49 26.17
N LEU A 79 -9.44 -2.56 25.92
CA LEU A 79 -8.51 -1.45 26.11
C LEU A 79 -8.17 -0.74 24.78
N ALA A 80 -8.06 -1.50 23.68
CA ALA A 80 -7.75 -0.94 22.36
C ALA A 80 -8.21 -1.85 21.22
N VAL A 81 -8.41 -1.26 20.05
CA VAL A 81 -8.70 -1.97 18.80
C VAL A 81 -7.71 -1.54 17.73
N SER A 82 -7.12 -2.51 17.04
CA SER A 82 -6.43 -2.30 15.77
C SER A 82 -7.30 -2.88 14.65
N PRO A 83 -7.80 -2.08 13.70
CA PRO A 83 -8.56 -2.60 12.58
C PRO A 83 -7.64 -3.38 11.62
N THR A 84 -8.22 -3.94 10.56
CA THR A 84 -7.43 -4.53 9.47
C THR A 84 -6.64 -3.45 8.73
N CYS A 85 -5.33 -3.50 8.80
CA CYS A 85 -4.40 -2.54 8.20
C CYS A 85 -3.75 -3.11 6.93
N ARG A 86 -4.56 -3.45 5.93
CA ARG A 86 -4.06 -4.05 4.68
C ARG A 86 -3.28 -3.04 3.84
N PRO A 87 -2.15 -3.41 3.20
CA PRO A 87 -1.33 -2.46 2.43
C PRO A 87 -2.09 -1.79 1.27
N GLN A 88 -3.13 -2.45 0.72
CA GLN A 88 -3.98 -1.91 -0.34
C GLN A 88 -4.85 -0.73 0.12
N ASN A 89 -5.07 -0.59 1.43
CA ASN A 89 -5.89 0.48 2.00
C ASN A 89 -5.09 1.77 2.26
N PHE A 90 -3.77 1.75 2.03
CA PHE A 90 -2.94 2.93 2.21
C PHE A 90 -2.88 3.77 0.93
N GLY A 91 -2.85 5.09 1.11
CA GLY A 91 -2.83 6.06 0.01
C GLY A 91 -4.23 6.50 -0.42
N SER A 92 -4.34 7.03 -1.63
CA SER A 92 -5.60 7.55 -2.15
C SER A 92 -6.40 6.47 -2.86
N ALA A 93 -7.65 6.24 -2.42
CA ALA A 93 -8.58 5.36 -3.12
C ALA A 93 -8.87 5.82 -4.56
N SER A 94 -8.83 7.14 -4.83
CA SER A 94 -8.97 7.64 -6.21
C SER A 94 -7.79 7.25 -7.08
N PHE A 95 -6.56 7.34 -6.57
CA PHE A 95 -5.37 6.92 -7.30
C PHE A 95 -5.43 5.44 -7.70
N ALA A 96 -5.83 4.57 -6.76
CA ALA A 96 -5.99 3.14 -7.03
C ALA A 96 -6.98 2.87 -8.16
N ARG A 97 -8.14 3.55 -8.12
CA ARG A 97 -9.19 3.43 -9.13
C ARG A 97 -8.74 4.00 -10.48
N ASP A 98 -8.22 5.22 -10.50
CA ASP A 98 -7.93 5.98 -11.72
C ASP A 98 -6.77 5.34 -12.50
N HIS A 99 -5.81 4.70 -11.81
CA HIS A 99 -4.71 3.98 -12.44
C HIS A 99 -4.89 2.46 -12.49
N GLY A 100 -5.98 1.90 -11.97
CA GLY A 100 -6.24 0.46 -11.96
C GLY A 100 -5.20 -0.35 -11.17
N VAL A 101 -4.63 0.22 -10.10
CA VAL A 101 -3.62 -0.43 -9.26
C VAL A 101 -4.24 -1.02 -7.99
N ARG A 102 -3.66 -2.12 -7.52
CA ARG A 102 -4.00 -2.75 -6.23
C ARG A 102 -3.36 -2.02 -5.05
N PHE A 103 -2.19 -1.42 -5.26
CA PHE A 103 -1.48 -0.65 -4.24
C PHE A 103 -1.22 0.76 -4.76
N CYS A 104 -1.43 1.77 -3.91
CA CYS A 104 -1.11 3.17 -4.23
C CYS A 104 0.41 3.40 -4.20
N TYR A 105 1.10 2.73 -5.12
CA TYR A 105 2.55 2.71 -5.20
C TYR A 105 2.97 2.64 -6.66
N LEU A 106 4.05 3.35 -6.97
CA LEU A 106 4.66 3.33 -8.29
C LEU A 106 6.18 3.30 -8.22
N ALA A 107 6.80 2.68 -9.22
CA ALA A 107 8.21 2.86 -9.51
C ALA A 107 8.39 4.05 -10.47
N GLY A 108 9.18 5.03 -10.04
CA GLY A 108 9.52 6.19 -10.87
C GLY A 108 10.37 5.79 -12.08
N ALA A 109 10.29 6.59 -13.13
CA ALA A 109 11.12 6.39 -14.30
C ALA A 109 12.61 6.60 -13.99
N MET A 110 13.47 5.76 -14.56
CA MET A 110 14.92 5.87 -14.44
C MET A 110 15.51 5.83 -15.85
N ALA A 111 16.23 6.88 -16.25
CA ALA A 111 16.67 7.15 -17.62
C ALA A 111 17.46 6.00 -18.28
N ASN A 112 17.64 6.09 -19.60
CA ASN A 112 18.40 5.16 -20.44
C ASN A 112 17.93 3.70 -20.30
N GLY A 113 16.62 3.50 -20.10
CA GLY A 113 16.04 2.17 -19.94
C GLY A 113 16.35 1.47 -18.61
N ILE A 114 16.92 2.15 -17.61
CA ILE A 114 17.10 1.59 -16.26
C ILE A 114 15.73 1.25 -15.64
N GLY A 115 14.73 2.11 -15.87
CA GLY A 115 13.31 1.79 -15.68
C GLY A 115 12.87 0.86 -16.81
N SER A 116 13.34 -0.38 -16.77
CA SER A 116 13.28 -1.29 -17.92
C SER A 116 11.88 -1.85 -18.16
N ALA A 117 11.68 -2.46 -19.33
CA ALA A 117 10.43 -3.15 -19.64
C ALA A 117 10.16 -4.29 -18.64
N GLU A 118 11.19 -5.01 -18.18
CA GLU A 118 11.06 -6.07 -17.17
C GLU A 118 10.55 -5.53 -15.84
N LEU A 119 11.05 -4.37 -15.39
CA LEU A 119 10.58 -3.73 -14.17
C LEU A 119 9.11 -3.32 -14.30
N VAL A 120 8.75 -2.69 -15.42
CA VAL A 120 7.37 -2.28 -15.69
C VAL A 120 6.43 -3.48 -15.75
N GLU A 121 6.84 -4.55 -16.43
CA GLU A 121 6.09 -5.81 -16.48
C GLU A 121 5.89 -6.44 -15.09
N ALA A 122 6.94 -6.50 -14.29
CA ALA A 122 6.88 -7.07 -12.94
C ALA A 122 5.94 -6.26 -12.02
N MET A 123 6.04 -4.93 -12.07
CA MET A 123 5.21 -4.03 -11.28
C MET A 123 3.73 -4.10 -11.69
N GLY A 124 3.46 -4.04 -13.00
CA GLY A 124 2.10 -4.15 -13.53
C GLY A 124 1.41 -5.45 -13.12
N ARG A 125 2.11 -6.59 -13.20
CA ARG A 125 1.60 -7.90 -12.75
C ARG A 125 1.38 -7.99 -11.23
N ALA A 126 2.16 -7.25 -10.46
CA ALA A 126 1.99 -7.16 -9.01
C ALA A 126 0.83 -6.22 -8.60
N GLY A 127 0.17 -5.56 -9.56
CA GLY A 127 -0.89 -4.59 -9.30
C GLY A 127 -0.35 -3.24 -8.82
N MET A 128 0.83 -2.85 -9.28
CA MET A 128 1.46 -1.56 -9.03
C MET A 128 1.75 -0.85 -10.36
N LEU A 129 1.96 0.46 -10.33
CA LEU A 129 2.32 1.22 -11.52
C LEU A 129 3.84 1.34 -11.66
N ALA A 130 4.33 1.43 -12.89
CA ALA A 130 5.72 1.76 -13.15
C ALA A 130 5.83 2.51 -14.48
N PHE A 131 6.82 3.38 -14.57
CA PHE A 131 7.08 4.15 -15.76
C PHE A 131 8.39 3.69 -16.42
N PHE A 132 8.31 3.36 -17.71
CA PHE A 132 9.48 3.05 -18.51
C PHE A 132 10.39 4.28 -18.64
N GLY A 133 11.70 4.04 -18.51
CA GLY A 133 12.75 5.03 -18.54
C GLY A 133 13.13 5.50 -19.95
N ALA A 134 12.23 6.22 -20.63
CA ALA A 134 12.42 6.65 -22.01
C ALA A 134 13.48 7.75 -22.21
N ALA A 135 13.78 8.55 -21.17
CA ALA A 135 14.78 9.61 -21.25
C ALA A 135 16.14 9.10 -21.76
N GLY A 136 16.69 9.76 -22.79
CA GLY A 136 17.97 9.39 -23.41
C GLY A 136 17.89 8.25 -24.44
N LEU A 137 16.70 7.71 -24.71
CA LEU A 137 16.47 6.73 -25.77
C LEU A 137 15.86 7.38 -27.01
N GLY A 138 16.21 6.86 -28.19
CA GLY A 138 15.62 7.31 -29.46
C GLY A 138 14.20 6.78 -29.68
N PRO A 139 13.41 7.38 -30.60
CA PRO A 139 12.03 6.99 -30.86
C PRO A 139 11.84 5.51 -31.18
N ASP A 140 12.71 4.93 -32.01
CA ASP A 140 12.62 3.50 -32.40
C ASP A 140 12.72 2.57 -31.17
N THR A 141 13.68 2.83 -30.27
CA THR A 141 13.84 2.04 -29.03
C THR A 141 12.64 2.20 -28.09
N VAL A 142 12.06 3.40 -28.04
CA VAL A 142 10.85 3.66 -27.24
C VAL A 142 9.65 2.96 -27.83
N GLU A 143 9.52 2.94 -29.16
CA GLU A 143 8.46 2.23 -29.87
C GLU A 143 8.51 0.72 -29.64
N ASP A 144 9.70 0.11 -29.74
CA ASP A 144 9.92 -1.30 -29.42
C ASP A 144 9.51 -1.63 -27.97
N ALA A 145 9.81 -0.72 -27.03
CA ALA A 145 9.43 -0.87 -25.63
C ALA A 145 7.90 -0.78 -25.45
N ILE A 146 7.22 0.13 -26.16
CA ILE A 146 5.75 0.24 -26.14
C ILE A 146 5.11 -1.06 -26.64
N ASP A 147 5.57 -1.59 -27.78
CA ASP A 147 5.03 -2.82 -28.36
C ASP A 147 5.19 -4.00 -27.39
N ARG A 148 6.37 -4.13 -26.80
CA ARG A 148 6.65 -5.18 -25.82
C ARG A 148 5.75 -5.06 -24.58
N ILE A 149 5.70 -3.89 -23.96
CA ILE A 149 5.00 -3.69 -22.67
C ILE A 149 3.50 -3.82 -22.88
N SER A 150 2.94 -3.16 -23.90
CA SER A 150 1.51 -3.22 -24.21
C SER A 150 1.05 -4.63 -24.53
N THR A 151 1.80 -5.38 -25.34
CA THR A 151 1.48 -6.79 -25.67
C THR A 151 1.48 -7.70 -24.44
N ARG A 152 2.44 -7.52 -23.52
CA ARG A 152 2.64 -8.44 -22.39
C ARG A 152 1.74 -8.13 -21.20
N LEU A 153 1.33 -6.87 -21.05
CA LEU A 153 0.52 -6.40 -19.93
C LEU A 153 -0.95 -6.19 -20.27
N GLY A 154 -1.28 -5.90 -21.54
CA GLY A 154 -2.64 -5.53 -21.93
C GLY A 154 -3.17 -4.38 -21.08
N ASP A 155 -4.28 -4.63 -20.40
CA ASP A 155 -5.00 -3.65 -19.56
C ASP A 155 -4.34 -3.37 -18.20
N LEU A 156 -3.29 -4.13 -17.83
CA LEU A 156 -2.58 -3.90 -16.57
C LEU A 156 -1.93 -2.49 -16.52
N PRO A 157 -1.64 -1.96 -15.33
CA PRO A 157 -1.06 -0.61 -15.18
C PRO A 157 0.40 -0.56 -15.64
N TRP A 158 0.71 0.37 -16.55
CA TRP A 158 2.04 0.70 -17.07
C TRP A 158 2.08 2.12 -17.62
N GLY A 159 3.24 2.75 -17.70
CA GLY A 159 3.36 4.08 -18.29
C GLY A 159 4.75 4.33 -18.82
N PHE A 160 4.92 5.51 -19.42
CA PHE A 160 6.19 5.95 -19.96
C PHE A 160 6.59 7.32 -19.42
N ASN A 161 7.89 7.57 -19.35
CA ASN A 161 8.40 8.88 -19.03
C ASN A 161 8.34 9.80 -20.25
N LEU A 162 7.92 11.04 -20.05
CA LEU A 162 8.19 12.14 -20.98
C LEU A 162 9.07 13.12 -20.22
N ILE A 163 10.32 13.23 -20.66
CA ILE A 163 11.28 14.16 -20.06
C ILE A 163 11.33 15.43 -20.89
N HIS A 164 11.38 16.57 -20.21
CA HIS A 164 11.63 17.83 -20.88
C HIS A 164 13.06 17.87 -21.44
N SER A 165 13.19 18.14 -22.75
CA SER A 165 14.46 18.15 -23.47
C SER A 165 14.68 19.52 -24.12
N PRO A 166 15.07 20.57 -23.36
CA PRO A 166 15.16 21.93 -23.88
C PRO A 166 16.19 22.10 -25.01
N TYR A 167 17.21 21.24 -25.05
CA TYR A 167 18.23 21.23 -26.10
C TYR A 167 17.87 20.33 -27.30
N GLU A 168 16.81 19.52 -27.17
CA GLU A 168 16.33 18.59 -28.20
C GLU A 168 14.78 18.61 -28.29
N PRO A 169 14.15 19.77 -28.58
CA PRO A 169 12.69 19.91 -28.53
C PRO A 169 11.97 19.03 -29.57
N LEU A 170 12.59 18.78 -30.73
CA LEU A 170 12.04 17.87 -31.75
C LEU A 170 11.99 16.41 -31.27
N LEU A 171 12.89 16.01 -30.37
CA LEU A 171 12.86 14.67 -29.77
C LEU A 171 11.68 14.57 -28.79
N GLU A 172 11.47 15.59 -27.95
CA GLU A 172 10.33 15.65 -27.04
C GLU A 172 9.00 15.56 -27.81
N GLU A 173 8.86 16.34 -28.88
CA GLU A 173 7.70 16.32 -29.80
C GLU A 173 7.51 14.94 -30.44
N ALA A 174 8.58 14.35 -31.01
CA ALA A 174 8.50 13.04 -31.64
C ALA A 174 8.06 11.92 -30.68
N ILE A 175 8.49 11.98 -29.41
CA ILE A 175 8.11 11.02 -28.38
C ILE A 175 6.65 11.24 -27.94
N ALA A 176 6.21 12.49 -27.76
CA ALA A 176 4.81 12.80 -27.44
C ALA A 176 3.85 12.35 -28.55
N ASP A 177 4.23 12.59 -29.81
CA ASP A 177 3.49 12.12 -30.97
C ASP A 177 3.44 10.59 -31.05
N LEU A 178 4.57 9.92 -30.75
CA LEU A 178 4.62 8.46 -30.69
C LEU A 178 3.66 7.91 -29.63
N TYR A 179 3.65 8.50 -28.42
CA TYR A 179 2.73 8.11 -27.35
C TYR A 179 1.27 8.26 -27.76
N SER A 180 0.92 9.36 -28.43
CA SER A 180 -0.43 9.58 -28.96
C SER A 180 -0.80 8.55 -30.02
N ARG A 181 0.07 8.29 -31.00
CA ARG A 181 -0.17 7.30 -32.07
C ARG A 181 -0.31 5.87 -31.54
N ARG A 182 0.44 5.52 -30.50
CA ARG A 182 0.44 4.17 -29.91
C ARG A 182 -0.55 3.99 -28.75
N GLY A 183 -1.30 5.04 -28.39
CA GLY A 183 -2.31 4.96 -27.34
C GLY A 183 -1.73 4.80 -25.93
N VAL A 184 -0.56 5.40 -25.66
CA VAL A 184 0.01 5.43 -24.31
C VAL A 184 -0.79 6.42 -23.46
N THR A 185 -1.55 5.90 -22.48
CA THR A 185 -2.50 6.72 -21.69
C THR A 185 -1.97 7.18 -20.34
N ARG A 186 -0.74 6.81 -19.98
CA ARG A 186 -0.13 7.16 -18.68
C ARG A 186 1.29 7.64 -18.89
N VAL A 187 1.51 8.92 -18.60
CA VAL A 187 2.80 9.59 -18.80
C VAL A 187 3.28 10.18 -17.48
N SER A 188 4.55 9.93 -17.15
CA SER A 188 5.26 10.62 -16.08
C SER A 188 6.03 11.78 -16.70
N ALA A 189 5.46 12.99 -16.66
CA ALA A 189 6.12 14.21 -17.09
C ALA A 189 7.18 14.63 -16.05
N SER A 190 8.44 14.82 -16.47
CA SER A 190 9.55 15.13 -15.57
C SER A 190 10.50 16.18 -16.15
N ALA A 191 11.19 16.90 -15.27
CA ALA A 191 12.16 17.97 -15.60
C ALA A 191 11.58 19.18 -16.34
N TYR A 192 10.24 19.30 -16.43
CA TYR A 192 9.56 20.47 -16.95
C TYR A 192 9.73 21.67 -16.01
N MET A 193 10.17 22.80 -16.57
CA MET A 193 10.20 24.09 -15.87
C MET A 193 8.93 24.92 -16.13
N ASP A 194 8.27 24.67 -17.26
CA ASP A 194 6.99 25.24 -17.66
C ASP A 194 6.29 24.24 -18.60
N LEU A 195 5.04 24.52 -18.96
CA LEU A 195 4.29 23.75 -19.95
C LEU A 195 4.91 23.92 -21.34
N THR A 196 4.96 22.82 -22.09
CA THR A 196 5.38 22.79 -23.50
C THR A 196 4.24 22.29 -24.37
N LEU A 197 4.27 22.59 -25.67
CA LEU A 197 3.26 22.06 -26.61
C LEU A 197 3.24 20.53 -26.65
N PRO A 198 4.38 19.80 -26.65
CA PRO A 198 4.36 18.34 -26.55
C PRO A 198 3.67 17.78 -25.30
N LEU A 199 3.58 18.55 -24.22
CA LEU A 199 2.93 18.13 -22.97
C LEU A 199 1.41 18.42 -22.94
N VAL A 200 0.92 19.37 -23.75
CA VAL A 200 -0.47 19.86 -23.75
C VAL A 200 -1.33 19.12 -24.77
#